data_AF-A0A952A8A7-F1
#
_entry.id   AF-A0A952A8A7-F1
#
_cell.length_a   1.000
_cell.length_b   1.000
_cell.length_c   1.000
_cell.angle_alpha   90.00
_cell.angle_beta   90.00
_cell.angle_gamma   90.00
#
_symmetry.space_group_name_H-M   'P 1'
#
loop_
_entity.id
_entity.type
_entity.pdbx_description
1 polymer ?
#
loop_
_entity_poly.entity_id
_entity_poly.type
_entity_poly.pdbx_seq_one_letter_code
_entity_poly.pdbx_strand_id
1 'polypeptide(L)'
;MRKSLIVAVPLVLALASCGIFRGGGDKNKSKLAGERLAVLTYEARTTADPDLAETAVALPPPVVNADWTQPGGSASKALGHLSL
;
A
#
# COMPACT_ATOMS: atom_id res chain seq x y z
N MET A 1 -43.29 0.79 10.15
CA MET A 1 -42.05 1.04 10.94
C MET A 1 -41.50 -0.21 11.64
N ARG A 2 -42.27 -0.96 12.44
CA ARG A 2 -41.77 -2.14 13.18
C ARG A 2 -41.23 -3.28 12.31
N LYS A 3 -41.83 -3.55 11.14
CA LYS A 3 -41.37 -4.61 10.21
C LYS A 3 -40.05 -4.29 9.49
N SER A 4 -39.80 -3.02 9.17
CA SER A 4 -38.50 -2.59 8.61
C SER A 4 -37.35 -2.77 9.60
N LEU A 5 -37.60 -2.58 10.90
CA LEU A 5 -36.61 -2.80 11.94
C LEU A 5 -36.20 -4.28 12.06
N ILE A 6 -37.13 -5.21 11.80
CA ILE A 6 -36.85 -6.66 11.83
C ILE A 6 -35.88 -7.08 10.70
N VAL A 7 -35.89 -6.39 9.56
CA VAL A 7 -35.01 -6.68 8.41
C VAL A 7 -33.72 -5.86 8.45
N ALA A 8 -33.79 -4.61 8.91
CA ALA A 8 -32.63 -3.71 8.94
C ALA A 8 -31.58 -4.13 9.98
N VAL A 9 -32.00 -4.61 11.15
CA VAL A 9 -31.09 -5.01 12.23
C VAL A 9 -30.20 -6.21 11.84
N PRO A 10 -30.72 -7.35 11.34
CA PRO A 10 -29.87 -8.47 10.93
C PRO A 10 -28.98 -8.11 9.73
N LEU A 11 -29.44 -7.24 8.81
CA LEU A 11 -28.63 -6.79 7.68
C LEU A 11 -27.42 -5.98 8.14
N VAL A 12 -27.61 -5.03 9.05
CA VAL A 12 -26.50 -4.21 9.60
C VAL A 12 -25.52 -5.08 10.39
N LEU A 13 -26.01 -6.08 11.14
CA LEU A 13 -25.15 -7.04 11.85
C LEU A 13 -24.33 -7.93 10.89
N ALA A 14 -24.92 -8.34 9.77
CA ALA A 14 -24.23 -9.11 8.74
C ALA A 14 -23.16 -8.29 8.00
N LEU A 15 -23.37 -6.99 7.77
CA LEU A 15 -22.35 -6.12 7.18
C LEU A 15 -21.23 -5.79 8.17
N ALA A 16 -21.54 -5.69 9.47
CA ALA A 16 -20.56 -5.40 10.51
C ALA A 16 -19.78 -6.63 11.02
N SER A 17 -20.08 -7.85 10.55
CA SER A 17 -19.46 -9.07 11.08
C SER A 17 -18.03 -9.31 10.57
N CYS A 18 -17.50 -8.47 9.69
CA CYS A 18 -16.14 -8.58 9.18
C CYS A 18 -15.12 -8.18 10.26
N GLY A 19 -14.82 -9.10 11.19
CA GLY A 19 -13.83 -8.89 12.25
C GLY A 19 -14.16 -9.53 13.60
N ILE A 20 -15.41 -9.93 13.86
CA ILE A 20 -15.82 -10.53 15.16
C ILE A 20 -15.08 -11.85 15.46
N PHE A 21 -14.74 -12.64 14.44
CA PHE A 21 -13.97 -13.88 14.57
C PHE A 21 -12.46 -13.68 14.38
N ARG A 22 -12.00 -12.45 14.17
CA ARG A 22 -10.57 -12.14 14.08
C ARG A 22 -10.03 -12.10 15.51
N GLY A 23 -9.75 -13.31 16.02
CA GLY A 23 -9.09 -13.53 17.30
C GLY A 23 -7.95 -12.53 17.48
N GLY A 24 -7.98 -11.84 18.62
CA GLY A 24 -7.25 -10.59 18.87
C GLY A 24 -5.89 -10.52 18.19
N GLY A 25 -5.66 -9.38 17.52
CA GLY A 25 -4.45 -9.13 16.76
C GLY A 25 -3.18 -9.55 17.49
N ASP A 26 -2.32 -10.24 16.76
CA ASP A 26 -0.88 -10.32 17.01
C ASP A 26 -0.39 -10.87 18.36
N LYS A 27 -1.21 -11.62 19.10
CA LYS A 27 -0.76 -12.25 20.36
C LYS A 27 0.40 -13.24 20.16
N ASN A 28 0.55 -13.74 18.93
CA ASN A 28 1.55 -14.72 18.52
C ASN A 28 2.60 -14.15 17.55
N LYS A 29 2.80 -12.83 17.51
CA LYS A 29 3.96 -12.29 16.80
C LYS A 29 5.23 -12.72 17.54
N SER A 30 5.85 -13.80 17.05
CA SER A 30 7.15 -14.25 17.52
C SER A 30 8.11 -13.07 17.49
N LYS A 31 8.61 -12.65 18.65
CA LYS A 31 9.69 -11.67 18.70
C LYS A 31 10.89 -12.32 18.03
N LEU A 32 11.36 -11.74 16.93
CA LEU A 32 12.59 -12.17 16.29
C LEU A 32 13.71 -12.07 17.34
N ALA A 33 14.37 -13.19 17.62
CA ALA A 33 15.52 -13.19 18.51
C ALA A 33 16.71 -12.53 17.83
N GLY A 34 17.52 -11.80 18.60
CA GLY A 34 18.72 -11.13 18.12
C GLY A 34 18.66 -9.60 18.18
N GLU A 35 19.82 -8.98 18.02
CA GLU A 35 19.98 -7.54 17.94
C GLU A 35 19.67 -7.05 16.52
N ARG A 36 18.88 -5.98 16.41
CA ARG A 36 18.63 -5.33 15.13
C ARG A 36 19.77 -4.38 14.82
N LEU A 37 20.68 -4.79 13.95
CA LEU A 37 21.71 -3.92 13.41
C LEU A 37 21.14 -3.13 12.23
N ALA A 38 21.45 -1.84 12.17
CA ALA A 38 21.10 -1.02 11.02
C ALA A 38 21.91 -1.50 9.80
N VAL A 39 21.21 -1.86 8.72
CA VAL A 39 21.86 -2.23 7.44
C VAL A 39 22.51 -1.00 6.79
N LEU A 40 21.91 0.17 7.00
CA LEU A 40 22.41 1.45 6.54
C LEU A 40 23.05 2.19 7.72
N THR A 41 24.26 1.80 8.11
CA THR A 41 25.08 2.53 9.09
C THR A 41 25.71 3.79 8.49
N TYR A 42 25.77 3.87 7.17
CA TYR A 42 26.28 5.02 6.43
C TYR A 42 25.39 5.25 5.20
N GLU A 43 24.61 6.33 5.21
CA GLU A 43 23.98 6.83 3.99
C GLU A 43 24.99 7.74 3.28
N ALA A 44 25.74 7.17 2.33
CA ALA A 44 26.46 7.97 1.36
C ALA A 44 25.43 8.71 0.52
N ARG A 45 25.11 9.96 0.89
CA ARG A 45 24.27 10.81 0.06
C ARG A 45 25.02 11.05 -1.24
N THR A 46 24.55 10.41 -2.31
CA THR A 46 25.11 10.60 -3.65
C THR A 46 24.79 12.03 -4.06
N THR A 47 25.81 12.81 -4.43
CA THR A 47 25.61 14.14 -4.99
C THR A 47 25.23 13.99 -6.46
N ALA A 48 24.32 14.84 -6.95
CA ALA A 48 24.04 14.90 -8.38
C ALA A 48 25.33 15.21 -9.13
N ASP A 49 25.54 14.55 -10.27
CA ASP A 49 26.67 14.81 -11.15
C ASP A 49 26.47 16.19 -11.81
N PRO A 50 27.35 17.18 -11.55
CA PRO A 50 27.22 18.50 -12.14
C PRO A 50 27.31 18.47 -13.67
N ASP A 51 28.00 17.48 -14.26
CA ASP A 51 28.15 17.37 -15.71
C ASP A 51 26.84 16.95 -16.38
N LEU A 52 25.92 16.33 -15.63
CA LEU A 52 24.60 15.90 -16.12
C LEU A 52 23.49 16.92 -15.86
N ALA A 53 23.79 18.08 -15.25
CA ALA A 53 22.79 19.06 -14.82
C ALA A 53 21.88 19.56 -15.96
N GLU A 54 22.46 19.74 -17.15
CA GLU A 54 21.74 20.26 -18.33
C GLU A 54 21.26 19.14 -19.28
N THR A 55 21.36 17.86 -18.86
CA THR A 55 20.94 16.75 -19.70
C THR A 55 19.41 16.63 -19.68
N ALA A 56 18.77 16.98 -20.80
CA ALA A 56 17.34 16.84 -20.97
C ALA A 56 16.92 15.35 -21.03
N VAL A 57 16.06 14.92 -20.10
CA VAL A 57 15.48 13.58 -20.09
C VAL A 57 14.11 13.61 -20.77
N ALA A 58 13.97 12.91 -21.90
CA ALA A 58 12.69 12.74 -22.57
C ALA A 58 11.86 11.65 -21.89
N LEU A 59 10.67 12.00 -21.40
CA LEU A 59 9.71 11.06 -20.84
C LEU A 59 8.67 10.66 -21.89
N PRO A 60 8.19 9.41 -21.88
CA PRO A 60 7.03 9.02 -22.69
C PRO A 60 5.78 9.80 -22.25
N PRO A 61 4.73 9.90 -23.10
CA PRO A 61 3.48 10.55 -22.71
C PRO A 61 2.90 9.94 -21.42
N PRO A 62 2.38 10.77 -20.49
CA PRO A 62 1.79 10.27 -19.26
C PRO A 62 0.50 9.50 -19.55
N VAL A 63 0.25 8.42 -18.81
CA VAL A 63 -0.93 7.56 -18.97
C VAL A 63 -1.80 7.59 -17.71
N VAL A 64 -3.11 7.73 -17.89
CA VAL A 64 -4.09 7.70 -16.78
C VAL A 64 -4.15 6.31 -16.18
N ASN A 65 -3.97 6.21 -14.86
CA ASN A 65 -4.13 4.98 -14.11
C ASN A 65 -5.59 4.85 -13.62
N ALA A 66 -6.48 4.40 -14.50
CA ALA A 66 -7.91 4.36 -14.22
C ALA A 66 -8.29 3.43 -13.05
N ASP A 67 -7.58 2.30 -12.91
CA ASP A 67 -7.89 1.26 -11.94
C ASP A 67 -6.64 0.79 -11.20
N TRP A 68 -6.78 0.51 -9.90
CA TRP A 68 -5.76 -0.15 -9.09
C TRP A 68 -6.21 -1.55 -8.69
N THR A 69 -6.17 -2.46 -9.65
CA THR A 69 -6.81 -3.78 -9.51
C THR A 69 -6.09 -4.73 -8.55
N GLN A 70 -4.82 -4.45 -8.24
CA GLN A 70 -4.02 -5.29 -7.35
C GLN A 70 -2.93 -4.50 -6.61
N PRO A 71 -2.40 -5.01 -5.49
CA PRO A 71 -1.25 -4.39 -4.82
C PRO A 71 -0.10 -4.20 -5.81
N GLY A 72 0.51 -3.02 -5.84
CA GLY A 72 1.56 -2.67 -6.81
C GLY A 72 1.07 -2.41 -8.25
N GLY A 73 -0.24 -2.29 -8.47
CA GLY A 73 -0.89 -1.81 -9.69
C GLY A 73 -0.92 -2.80 -10.86
N SER A 74 0.16 -3.50 -11.14
CA SER A 74 0.27 -4.49 -12.23
C SER A 74 1.12 -5.69 -11.82
N ALA A 75 1.08 -6.77 -12.60
CA ALA A 75 1.86 -7.98 -12.32
C ALA A 75 3.37 -7.70 -12.40
N SER A 76 3.78 -6.74 -13.23
CA SER A 76 5.17 -6.31 -13.38
C SER A 76 5.65 -5.40 -12.26
N LYS A 77 4.75 -4.82 -11.44
CA LYS A 77 5.07 -3.77 -10.44
C LYS A 77 5.77 -2.54 -11.04
N ALA A 78 5.64 -2.35 -12.35
CA ALA A 78 6.27 -1.27 -13.10
C ALA A 78 5.18 -0.54 -13.91
N LEU A 79 4.62 0.53 -13.33
CA LEU A 79 3.52 1.28 -13.91
C LEU A 79 3.96 2.36 -14.90
N GLY A 80 5.27 2.64 -14.98
CA GLY A 80 5.82 3.64 -15.90
C GLY A 80 5.45 5.07 -15.52
N HIS A 81 5.23 5.92 -16.53
CA HIS A 81 4.93 7.34 -16.36
C HIS A 81 3.41 7.56 -16.25
N LEU A 82 2.91 7.53 -15.02
CA LEU A 82 1.49 7.77 -14.73
C LEU A 82 1.17 9.26 -14.69
N SER A 83 -0.05 9.63 -15.09
CA SER A 83 -0.59 10.97 -14.85
C SER A 83 -1.01 11.15 -13.38
N LEU A 84 -1.06 12.41 -12.94
CA LEU A 84 -1.63 12.81 -11.65
C LEU A 84 -3.16 12.73 -11.66
#